data_AF-X1MVS0-F1
#
_entry.id   AF-X1MVS0-F1
#
_cell.length_a   1.000
_cell.length_b   1.000
_cell.length_c   1.000
_cell.angle_alpha   90.00
_cell.angle_beta   90.00
_cell.angle_gamma   90.00
#
_symmetry.space_group_name_H-M   'P 1'
#
loop_
_entity.id
_entity.type
_entity.pdbx_description
1 polymer ?
#
loop_
_entity_poly.entity_id
_entity_poly.type
_entity_poly.pdbx_seq_one_letter_code
_entity_poly.pdbx_strand_id
1 'polypeptide(L)'
;MAAWLGIFPLSAYFFSKVSLISVISNIFIVPLTGIAVILGFIIFFLGLISIPLANLIANINYYVLILITFLAKLFSSIPFSFIYVAQPLIIFIFLYYIMLFFVIEIFYRKIFPPKLKIKAIILILSAVLVVIVVQIFYPLDNLKVNFINVGEGDCILIEAPKKYNILIDGGGTPRSTFDVGSKIVIPYLRRKGINKINLLVLTHPHLDHLEGLLPILREFKVDMVLDSRVICDISE
;
A
#
# COMPACT_ATOMS: atom_id res chain seq x y z
N MET A 1 -2.98 -19.37 2.40
CA MET A 1 -3.42 -18.93 1.05
C MET A 1 -4.84 -18.36 1.03
N ALA A 2 -5.86 -19.01 1.64
CA ALA A 2 -7.23 -18.49 1.67
C ALA A 2 -7.35 -17.07 2.26
N ALA A 3 -6.70 -16.81 3.41
CA ALA A 3 -6.68 -15.47 4.01
C ALA A 3 -6.02 -14.41 3.10
N TRP A 4 -5.02 -14.80 2.30
CA TRP A 4 -4.38 -13.89 1.37
C TRP A 4 -5.33 -13.50 0.23
N LEU A 5 -6.01 -14.47 -0.39
CA LEU A 5 -7.03 -14.21 -1.42
C LEU A 5 -8.16 -13.32 -0.87
N GLY A 6 -8.63 -13.60 0.35
CA GLY A 6 -9.67 -12.79 0.98
C GLY A 6 -9.25 -11.34 1.23
N ILE A 7 -8.02 -11.10 1.68
CA ILE A 7 -7.55 -9.76 2.06
C ILE A 7 -6.93 -9.01 0.87
N PHE A 8 -6.53 -9.69 -0.20
CA PHE A 8 -5.83 -9.14 -1.36
C PHE A 8 -6.42 -7.82 -1.89
N PRO A 9 -7.71 -7.74 -2.28
CA PRO A 9 -8.26 -6.51 -2.85
C PRO A 9 -8.38 -5.38 -1.82
N LEU A 10 -8.58 -5.71 -0.53
CA LEU A 10 -8.64 -4.73 0.55
C LEU A 10 -7.25 -4.16 0.85
N SER A 11 -6.22 -5.01 0.85
CA SER A 11 -4.84 -4.57 1.03
C SER A 11 -4.43 -3.61 -0.09
N ALA A 12 -4.78 -3.95 -1.34
CA ALA A 12 -4.57 -3.05 -2.47
C ALA A 12 -5.31 -1.72 -2.29
N TYR A 13 -6.56 -1.76 -1.80
CA TYR A 13 -7.38 -0.57 -1.61
C TYR A 13 -6.86 0.39 -0.54
N PHE A 14 -6.55 -0.11 0.65
CA PHE A 14 -6.17 0.73 1.78
C PHE A 14 -4.70 1.13 1.76
N PHE A 15 -3.82 0.26 1.27
CA PHE A 15 -2.38 0.46 1.37
C PHE A 15 -1.70 0.73 0.03
N SER A 16 -2.39 0.56 -1.12
CA SER A 16 -1.79 0.67 -2.46
C SER A 16 -0.54 -0.21 -2.63
N LYS A 17 -0.50 -1.31 -1.86
CA LYS A 17 0.60 -2.28 -1.82
C LYS A 17 0.02 -3.69 -1.66
N VAL A 18 0.63 -4.64 -2.35
CA VAL A 18 0.37 -6.06 -2.18
C VAL A 18 1.66 -6.73 -1.76
N SER A 19 1.64 -7.39 -0.60
CA SER A 19 2.79 -8.17 -0.13
C SER A 19 2.83 -9.54 -0.81
N LEU A 20 3.90 -9.79 -1.58
CA LEU A 20 4.16 -11.08 -2.21
C LEU A 20 4.70 -12.10 -1.19
N ILE A 21 5.50 -11.63 -0.24
CA ILE A 21 6.09 -12.48 0.80
C ILE A 21 5.07 -12.96 1.84
N SER A 22 3.90 -12.30 1.92
CA SER A 22 2.87 -12.58 2.92
C SER A 22 2.42 -14.03 3.00
N VAL A 23 2.43 -14.78 1.89
CA VAL A 23 2.06 -16.20 1.89
C VAL A 23 3.02 -17.02 2.76
N ILE A 24 4.31 -16.72 2.69
CA ILE A 24 5.37 -17.41 3.44
C ILE A 24 5.47 -16.82 4.85
N SER A 25 5.49 -15.49 4.98
CA SER A 25 5.66 -14.84 6.27
C SER A 25 4.52 -15.16 7.23
N ASN A 26 3.29 -15.32 6.72
CA ASN A 26 2.12 -15.65 7.54
C ASN A 26 2.17 -17.07 8.14
N ILE A 27 2.97 -17.99 7.58
CA ILE A 27 3.16 -19.33 8.17
C ILE A 27 3.77 -19.21 9.57
N PHE A 28 4.63 -18.21 9.78
CA PHE A 28 5.33 -17.98 11.05
C PHE A 28 4.66 -16.89 11.88
N ILE A 29 4.33 -15.76 11.26
CA ILE A 29 3.82 -14.57 11.96
C ILE A 29 2.44 -14.81 12.55
N VAL A 30 1.52 -15.48 11.83
CA VAL A 30 0.14 -15.64 12.30
C VAL A 30 0.05 -16.52 13.55
N PRO A 31 0.69 -17.70 13.64
CA PRO A 31 0.69 -18.49 14.87
C PRO A 31 1.32 -17.75 16.05
N LEU A 32 2.46 -17.08 15.84
CA LEU A 32 3.13 -16.30 16.89
C LEU A 32 2.26 -15.15 17.38
N THR A 33 1.55 -14.47 16.48
CA THR A 33 0.59 -13.41 16.84
C THR A 33 -0.56 -13.99 17.66
N GLY A 34 -1.06 -15.18 17.31
CA GLY A 34 -2.06 -15.89 18.11
C GLY A 34 -1.59 -16.16 19.54
N ILE A 35 -0.36 -16.65 19.71
CA ILE A 35 0.27 -16.84 21.03
C ILE A 35 0.35 -15.51 21.78
N ALA A 36 0.82 -14.45 21.12
CA ALA A 36 0.98 -13.13 21.73
C ALA A 36 -0.35 -12.53 22.20
N VAL A 37 -1.43 -12.72 21.43
CA VAL A 37 -2.79 -12.29 21.81
C VAL A 37 -3.28 -13.07 23.03
N ILE A 38 -3.11 -14.40 23.05
CA ILE A 38 -3.51 -15.22 24.21
C ILE A 38 -2.74 -14.81 25.47
N LEU A 39 -1.42 -14.64 25.36
CA LEU A 39 -0.60 -14.13 26.47
C LEU A 39 -1.05 -12.73 26.91
N GLY A 40 -1.40 -11.86 25.96
CA GLY A 40 -1.96 -10.53 26.24
C GLY A 40 -3.24 -10.58 27.09
N PHE A 41 -4.18 -11.47 26.75
CA PHE A 41 -5.38 -11.69 27.57
C PHE A 41 -5.04 -12.23 28.96
N ILE A 42 -4.11 -13.18 29.06
CA ILE A 42 -3.67 -13.72 30.36
C ILE A 42 -3.05 -12.60 31.22
N ILE A 43 -2.19 -11.76 30.64
CA ILE A 43 -1.58 -10.61 31.31
C ILE A 43 -2.66 -9.65 31.81
N PHE A 44 -3.67 -9.35 30.99
CA PHE A 44 -4.78 -8.49 31.38
C PHE A 44 -5.51 -9.01 32.62
N PHE A 45 -5.93 -10.28 32.62
CA PHE A 45 -6.64 -10.86 33.78
C PHE A 45 -5.75 -11.04 35.01
N LEU A 46 -4.50 -11.48 34.84
CA LEU A 46 -3.55 -11.60 35.96
C LEU A 46 -3.22 -10.23 36.54
N GLY A 47 -3.15 -9.18 35.72
CA GLY A 47 -2.88 -7.81 36.17
C GLY A 47 -3.96 -7.26 37.10
N LEU A 48 -5.20 -7.75 36.98
CA LEU A 48 -6.28 -7.42 37.91
C LEU A 48 -6.10 -8.07 39.29
N ILE A 49 -5.36 -9.17 39.37
CA ILE A 49 -5.15 -9.96 40.60
C ILE A 49 -3.81 -9.64 41.25
N SER A 50 -2.73 -9.65 40.45
CA SER A 50 -1.35 -9.51 40.92
C SER A 50 -0.45 -8.99 39.79
N ILE A 51 -0.02 -7.74 39.93
CA ILE A 51 0.91 -7.08 39.01
C ILE A 51 2.24 -7.85 38.86
N PRO A 52 2.87 -8.38 39.94
CA PRO A 52 4.10 -9.15 39.81
C PRO A 52 3.95 -10.41 38.93
N LEU A 53 2.82 -11.12 39.05
CA LEU A 53 2.58 -12.34 38.28
C LEU A 53 2.29 -12.02 36.81
N ALA A 54 1.57 -10.93 36.56
CA ALA A 54 1.35 -10.41 35.21
C ALA A 54 2.68 -10.02 34.54
N ASN A 55 3.62 -9.42 35.27
CA ASN A 55 4.94 -9.04 34.76
C ASN A 55 5.78 -10.24 34.29
N LEU A 56 5.68 -11.39 34.98
CA LEU A 56 6.38 -12.60 34.55
C LEU A 56 5.91 -13.04 33.15
N ILE A 57 4.60 -13.08 32.94
CA ILE A 57 4.00 -13.45 31.65
C ILE A 57 4.26 -12.35 30.60
N ALA A 58 4.26 -11.08 30.99
CA ALA A 58 4.57 -9.96 30.11
C ALA A 58 5.99 -10.04 29.54
N ASN A 59 6.98 -10.45 30.35
CA ASN A 59 8.35 -10.67 29.86
C ASN A 59 8.42 -11.78 28.81
N ILE A 60 7.67 -12.88 28.99
CA ILE A 60 7.57 -13.94 27.98
C ILE A 60 6.95 -13.38 26.69
N ASN A 61 5.84 -12.65 26.81
CA ASN A 61 5.16 -12.06 25.66
C ASN A 61 6.04 -11.04 24.93
N TYR A 62 6.86 -10.29 25.66
CA TYR A 62 7.84 -9.36 25.08
C TYR A 62 8.83 -10.07 24.15
N TYR A 63 9.35 -11.23 24.53
CA TYR A 63 10.23 -12.03 23.65
C TYR A 63 9.49 -12.55 22.40
N VAL A 64 8.22 -12.94 22.54
CA VAL A 64 7.38 -13.32 21.39
C VAL A 64 7.21 -12.14 20.43
N LEU A 65 6.93 -10.94 20.94
CA LEU A 65 6.79 -9.72 20.13
C LEU A 65 8.11 -9.32 19.45
N ILE A 66 9.25 -9.48 20.13
CA ILE A 66 10.58 -9.28 19.51
C ILE A 66 10.76 -10.26 18.34
N LEU A 67 10.44 -11.53 18.53
CA LEU A 67 10.57 -12.55 17.48
C LEU A 67 9.68 -12.21 16.27
N ILE A 68 8.41 -11.81 16.51
CA ILE A 68 7.50 -11.36 15.45
C ILE A 68 8.11 -10.18 14.69
N THR A 69 8.63 -9.19 15.41
CA THR A 69 9.23 -7.98 14.81
C THR A 69 10.49 -8.31 14.01
N PHE A 70 11.33 -9.21 14.53
CA PHE A 70 12.52 -9.69 13.84
C PHE A 70 12.16 -10.39 12.53
N LEU A 71 11.20 -11.33 12.55
CA LEU A 71 10.73 -12.02 11.35
C LEU A 71 10.11 -11.06 10.35
N ALA A 72 9.30 -10.10 10.81
CA ALA A 72 8.72 -9.07 9.95
C ALA A 72 9.80 -8.24 9.24
N LYS A 73 10.85 -7.80 9.97
CA LYS A 73 11.98 -7.07 9.40
C LYS A 73 12.73 -7.92 8.37
N LEU A 74 13.03 -9.17 8.71
CA LEU A 74 13.69 -10.15 7.83
C LEU A 74 12.92 -10.33 6.51
N PHE A 75 11.60 -10.51 6.57
CA PHE A 75 10.79 -10.69 5.35
C PHE A 75 10.60 -9.38 4.57
N SER A 76 10.59 -8.22 5.26
CA SER A 76 10.44 -6.92 4.60
C SER A 76 11.68 -6.49 3.80
N SER A 77 12.88 -6.92 4.22
CA SER A 77 14.14 -6.58 3.54
C SER A 77 14.38 -7.40 2.27
N ILE A 78 13.59 -8.45 2.02
CA ILE A 78 13.67 -9.24 0.78
C ILE A 78 13.26 -8.33 -0.39
N PRO A 79 14.04 -8.29 -1.48
CA PRO A 79 13.67 -7.52 -2.67
C PRO A 79 12.33 -8.02 -3.22
N PHE A 80 11.47 -7.09 -3.63
CA PHE A 80 10.10 -7.37 -4.08
C PHE A 80 9.19 -8.02 -3.02
N SER A 81 9.48 -7.84 -1.72
CA SER A 81 8.59 -8.28 -0.61
C SER A 81 7.16 -7.75 -0.75
N PHE A 82 7.01 -6.60 -1.41
CA PHE A 82 5.74 -6.04 -1.86
C PHE A 82 5.89 -5.39 -3.23
N ILE A 83 4.75 -5.25 -3.91
CA ILE A 83 4.59 -4.45 -5.13
C ILE A 83 3.58 -3.33 -4.88
N TYR A 84 3.86 -2.15 -5.44
CA TYR A 84 2.91 -1.05 -5.44
C TYR A 84 1.86 -1.29 -6.52
N VAL A 85 0.59 -1.12 -6.15
CA VAL A 85 -0.55 -1.26 -7.06
C VAL A 85 -1.45 -0.05 -6.92
N ALA A 86 -2.08 0.35 -8.03
CA ALA A 86 -3.11 1.39 -8.00
C ALA A 86 -4.26 0.95 -7.09
N GLN A 87 -4.91 1.92 -6.44
CA GLN A 87 -6.08 1.67 -5.62
C GLN A 87 -7.22 1.14 -6.52
N PRO A 88 -7.71 -0.10 -6.33
CA PRO A 88 -8.82 -0.62 -7.10
C PRO A 88 -10.10 0.16 -6.81
N LEU A 89 -10.95 0.32 -7.82
CA LEU A 89 -12.30 0.82 -7.60
C LEU A 89 -13.09 -0.16 -6.73
N ILE A 90 -13.95 0.38 -5.86
CA ILE A 90 -14.80 -0.41 -4.95
C ILE A 90 -15.62 -1.44 -5.73
N ILE A 91 -16.11 -1.09 -6.92
CA ILE A 91 -16.86 -2.03 -7.78
C ILE A 91 -16.04 -3.27 -8.16
N PHE A 92 -14.75 -3.11 -8.43
CA PHE A 92 -13.88 -4.26 -8.76
C PHE A 92 -13.63 -5.15 -7.54
N ILE A 93 -13.63 -4.59 -6.33
CA ILE A 93 -13.54 -5.36 -5.09
C ILE A 93 -14.81 -6.20 -4.91
N PHE A 94 -15.99 -5.61 -5.12
CA PHE A 94 -17.25 -6.36 -5.08
C PHE A 94 -17.31 -7.47 -6.13
N LEU A 95 -16.95 -7.14 -7.39
CA LEU A 95 -16.91 -8.13 -8.48
C LEU A 95 -15.92 -9.26 -8.17
N TYR A 96 -14.77 -8.95 -7.56
CA TYR A 96 -13.80 -9.94 -7.12
C TYR A 96 -14.41 -10.93 -6.10
N TYR A 97 -15.11 -10.43 -5.07
CA TYR A 97 -15.74 -11.30 -4.08
C TYR A 97 -16.90 -12.11 -4.65
N ILE A 98 -17.71 -11.54 -5.54
CA ILE A 98 -18.77 -12.26 -6.26
C ILE A 98 -18.17 -13.39 -7.10
N MET A 99 -17.12 -13.10 -7.87
CA MET A 99 -16.39 -14.10 -8.65
C MET A 99 -15.84 -15.20 -7.74
N LEU A 100 -15.20 -14.83 -6.63
CA LEU A 100 -14.63 -15.79 -5.68
C LEU A 100 -15.72 -16.70 -5.08
N PHE A 101 -16.87 -16.13 -4.72
CA PHE A 101 -18.03 -16.87 -4.23
C PHE A 101 -18.51 -17.92 -5.26
N PHE A 102 -18.71 -17.53 -6.51
CA PHE A 102 -19.13 -18.46 -7.56
C PHE A 102 -18.09 -19.55 -7.85
N VAL A 103 -16.80 -19.22 -7.85
CA VAL A 103 -15.72 -20.20 -8.01
C VAL A 103 -15.75 -21.25 -6.89
N ILE A 104 -15.92 -20.80 -5.64
CA ILE A 104 -16.06 -21.69 -4.48
C ILE A 104 -17.32 -22.56 -4.63
N GLU A 105 -18.46 -21.97 -4.97
CA GLU A 105 -19.73 -22.67 -5.11
C GLU A 105 -19.68 -23.76 -6.21
N ILE A 106 -19.08 -23.46 -7.37
CA ILE A 106 -18.86 -24.42 -8.45
C ILE A 106 -17.98 -25.58 -7.98
N PHE A 107 -16.96 -25.30 -7.15
CA PHE A 107 -16.07 -26.33 -6.63
C PHE A 107 -16.79 -27.26 -5.65
N TYR A 108 -17.53 -26.71 -4.68
CA TYR A 108 -18.20 -27.48 -3.63
C TYR A 108 -19.46 -28.22 -4.10
N ARG A 109 -20.24 -27.66 -5.04
CA ARG A 109 -21.42 -28.35 -5.55
C ARG A 109 -21.04 -29.55 -6.42
N LYS A 110 -21.50 -30.75 -6.05
CA LYS A 110 -21.36 -31.97 -6.87
C LYS A 110 -22.27 -32.01 -8.10
N ILE A 111 -23.00 -30.93 -8.39
CA ILE A 111 -23.98 -30.84 -9.48
C ILE A 111 -23.32 -30.97 -10.86
N PHE A 112 -22.12 -30.40 -11.04
CA PHE A 112 -21.48 -30.35 -12.35
C PHE A 112 -20.38 -31.40 -12.51
N PRO A 113 -20.26 -32.05 -13.69
CA PRO A 113 -19.16 -32.95 -13.98
C PRO A 113 -17.83 -32.18 -13.98
N PRO A 114 -16.71 -32.82 -13.58
CA PRO A 114 -15.42 -32.15 -13.40
C PRO A 114 -14.91 -31.43 -14.66
N LYS A 115 -15.19 -31.97 -15.85
CA LYS A 115 -14.82 -31.35 -17.14
C LYS A 115 -15.50 -29.99 -17.37
N LEU A 116 -16.75 -29.81 -16.90
CA LEU A 116 -17.50 -28.57 -17.07
C LEU A 116 -17.04 -27.49 -16.08
N LYS A 117 -16.69 -27.90 -14.85
CA LYS A 117 -16.11 -26.99 -13.83
C LYS A 117 -14.80 -26.36 -14.32
N ILE A 118 -13.91 -27.16 -14.89
CA ILE A 118 -12.63 -26.68 -15.43
C ILE A 118 -12.86 -25.69 -16.57
N LYS A 119 -13.78 -25.99 -17.50
CA LYS A 119 -14.12 -25.07 -18.61
C LYS A 119 -14.68 -23.74 -18.10
N ALA A 120 -15.54 -23.76 -17.08
CA ALA A 120 -16.08 -22.54 -16.48
C ALA A 120 -15.00 -21.69 -15.82
N ILE A 121 -14.08 -22.31 -15.07
CA ILE A 121 -12.94 -21.60 -14.44
C ILE A 121 -12.04 -20.98 -15.51
N ILE A 122 -11.69 -21.73 -16.55
CA ILE A 122 -10.86 -21.22 -17.66
C ILE A 122 -11.54 -20.03 -18.34
N LEU A 123 -12.86 -20.10 -18.56
CA LEU A 123 -13.61 -18.99 -19.17
C LEU A 123 -13.63 -17.73 -18.28
N ILE A 124 -13.79 -17.90 -16.96
CA ILE A 124 -13.74 -16.78 -16.02
C ILE A 124 -12.34 -16.15 -16.00
N LEU A 125 -11.30 -16.98 -15.90
CA LEU A 125 -9.92 -16.51 -15.90
C LEU A 125 -9.54 -15.82 -17.22
N SER A 126 -10.00 -16.34 -18.37
CA SER A 126 -9.74 -15.72 -19.67
C SER A 126 -10.49 -14.39 -19.82
N ALA A 127 -11.74 -14.30 -19.36
CA ALA A 127 -12.48 -13.04 -19.37
C ALA A 127 -11.80 -11.96 -18.49
N VAL A 128 -11.37 -12.33 -17.28
CA VAL A 128 -10.62 -11.43 -16.39
C VAL A 128 -9.30 -11.00 -17.04
N LEU A 129 -8.57 -11.93 -17.66
CA LEU A 129 -7.32 -11.62 -18.36
C LEU A 129 -7.56 -10.64 -19.51
N VAL A 130 -8.60 -10.83 -20.31
CA VAL A 130 -8.95 -9.92 -21.42
C VAL A 130 -9.24 -8.52 -20.90
N VAL A 131 -10.01 -8.38 -19.81
CA VAL A 131 -10.29 -7.07 -19.20
C VAL A 131 -9.01 -6.38 -18.74
N ILE A 132 -8.12 -7.11 -18.08
CA ILE A 132 -6.82 -6.59 -17.62
C ILE A 132 -5.97 -6.13 -18.82
N VAL A 133 -5.86 -6.96 -19.86
CA VAL A 133 -5.09 -6.64 -21.06
C VAL A 133 -5.65 -5.39 -21.75
N VAL A 134 -6.95 -5.30 -21.97
CA VAL A 134 -7.59 -4.12 -22.59
C VAL A 134 -7.30 -2.86 -21.79
N GLN A 135 -7.41 -2.89 -20.45
CA GLN A 135 -7.13 -1.74 -19.60
C GLN A 135 -5.65 -1.32 -19.60
N ILE A 136 -4.72 -2.27 -19.76
CA ILE A 136 -3.28 -1.98 -19.81
C ILE A 136 -2.89 -1.35 -21.15
N PHE A 137 -3.42 -1.86 -22.26
CA PHE A 137 -3.04 -1.44 -23.61
C PHE A 137 -3.86 -0.27 -24.15
N TYR A 138 -5.08 -0.05 -23.64
CA TYR A 138 -5.95 1.06 -24.05
C TYR A 138 -6.40 1.87 -22.81
N PRO A 139 -5.46 2.50 -22.07
CA PRO A 139 -5.83 3.40 -21.00
C PRO A 139 -6.57 4.63 -21.56
N LEU A 140 -7.52 5.15 -20.80
CA LEU A 140 -8.11 6.46 -21.08
C LEU A 140 -7.02 7.52 -20.90
N ASP A 141 -6.46 7.98 -22.02
CA ASP A 141 -5.22 8.77 -22.10
C ASP A 141 -5.47 10.29 -21.99
N ASN A 142 -6.37 10.68 -21.09
CA ASN A 142 -6.74 12.08 -20.91
C ASN A 142 -5.75 12.79 -19.99
N LEU A 143 -5.35 14.02 -20.36
CA LEU A 143 -4.63 14.92 -19.48
C LEU A 143 -5.47 15.22 -18.23
N LYS A 144 -4.88 15.06 -17.05
CA LYS A 144 -5.51 15.44 -15.78
C LYS A 144 -4.59 16.35 -14.99
N VAL A 145 -5.16 17.39 -14.39
CA VAL A 145 -4.48 18.27 -13.46
C VAL A 145 -5.14 18.10 -12.11
N ASN A 146 -4.38 17.69 -11.10
CA ASN A 146 -4.86 17.44 -9.75
C ASN A 146 -4.15 18.38 -8.79
N PHE A 147 -4.91 19.22 -8.09
CA PHE A 147 -4.41 20.04 -6.99
C PHE A 147 -4.53 19.23 -5.70
N ILE A 148 -3.38 18.84 -5.14
CA ILE A 148 -3.32 17.99 -3.95
C ILE A 148 -3.41 18.90 -2.73
N ASN A 149 -4.40 18.64 -1.86
CA ASN A 149 -4.52 19.37 -0.61
C ASN A 149 -3.43 18.93 0.38
N VAL A 150 -2.38 19.75 0.48
CA VAL A 150 -1.23 19.56 1.36
C VAL A 150 -1.26 20.43 2.62
N GLY A 151 -2.31 21.25 2.77
CA GLY A 151 -2.43 22.22 3.85
C GLY A 151 -1.78 23.55 3.47
N GLU A 152 -0.48 23.67 3.72
CA GLU A 152 0.32 24.88 3.47
C GLU A 152 1.22 24.70 2.23
N GLY A 153 1.31 25.75 1.41
CA GLY A 153 1.96 25.77 0.10
C GLY A 153 1.18 25.03 -1.00
N ASP A 154 1.87 24.74 -2.11
CA ASP A 154 1.28 24.15 -3.31
C ASP A 154 1.77 22.72 -3.57
N CYS A 155 0.90 21.90 -4.17
CA CYS A 155 1.28 20.61 -4.73
C CYS A 155 0.33 20.24 -5.88
N ILE A 156 0.87 20.19 -7.11
CA ILE A 156 0.10 19.99 -8.33
C ILE A 156 0.65 18.77 -9.07
N LEU A 157 -0.22 17.79 -9.32
CA LEU A 157 0.09 16.62 -10.14
C LEU A 157 -0.59 16.74 -11.51
N ILE A 158 0.22 16.79 -12.56
CA ILE A 158 -0.23 16.68 -13.94
C ILE A 158 0.02 15.25 -14.44
N GLU A 159 -1.05 14.53 -14.73
CA GLU A 159 -1.03 13.21 -15.38
C GLU A 159 -1.25 13.42 -16.88
N ALA A 160 -0.17 13.46 -17.66
CA ALA A 160 -0.21 13.62 -19.11
C ALA A 160 -0.33 12.25 -19.83
N PRO A 161 -0.75 12.25 -21.11
CA PRO A 161 -0.89 11.02 -21.89
C PRO A 161 0.38 10.16 -21.87
N LYS A 162 0.23 8.84 -22.06
CA LYS A 162 1.32 7.86 -22.00
C LYS A 162 1.98 7.76 -20.62
N LYS A 163 1.22 8.03 -19.54
CA LYS A 163 1.67 7.96 -18.14
C LYS A 163 2.85 8.88 -17.84
N TYR A 164 2.88 10.05 -18.47
CA TYR A 164 3.89 11.06 -18.21
C TYR A 164 3.45 11.91 -17.01
N ASN A 165 4.10 11.75 -15.86
CA ASN A 165 3.70 12.38 -14.61
C ASN A 165 4.60 13.57 -14.28
N ILE A 166 4.01 14.73 -14.10
CA ILE A 166 4.70 15.96 -13.68
C ILE A 166 4.19 16.33 -12.29
N LEU A 167 5.10 16.54 -11.35
CA LEU A 167 4.79 17.03 -10.00
C LEU A 167 5.38 18.42 -9.86
N ILE A 168 4.55 19.40 -9.52
CA ILE A 168 4.96 20.78 -9.26
C ILE A 168 4.72 21.06 -7.78
N ASP A 169 5.80 21.36 -7.06
CA ASP A 169 5.85 21.57 -5.61
C ASP A 169 5.33 20.37 -4.77
N GLY A 170 5.69 20.36 -3.49
CA GLY A 170 5.37 19.25 -2.57
C GLY A 170 4.55 19.64 -1.36
N GLY A 171 4.24 20.93 -1.19
CA GLY A 171 3.80 21.47 0.09
C GLY A 171 4.90 21.42 1.15
N GLY A 172 4.54 21.82 2.37
CA GLY A 172 5.38 21.69 3.55
C GLY A 172 4.63 22.11 4.79
N THR A 173 5.22 21.87 5.97
CA THR A 173 4.71 22.47 7.21
C THR A 173 5.90 23.04 7.98
N PRO A 174 6.41 24.22 7.61
CA PRO A 174 7.62 24.79 8.20
C PRO A 174 7.57 24.92 9.73
N ARG A 175 6.36 24.99 10.29
CA ARG A 175 6.09 25.17 11.73
C ARG A 175 5.70 23.88 12.47
N SER A 176 5.80 22.72 11.83
CA SER A 176 5.36 21.44 12.38
C SER A 176 6.32 20.32 12.01
N THR A 177 6.30 19.22 12.77
CA THR A 177 7.05 17.99 12.44
C THR A 177 6.26 17.08 11.50
N PHE A 178 5.22 17.60 10.84
CA PHE A 178 4.34 16.80 10.00
C PHE A 178 4.93 16.66 8.59
N ASP A 179 5.43 15.47 8.27
CA ASP A 179 6.00 15.21 6.95
C ASP A 179 4.88 15.10 5.88
N VAL A 180 4.59 16.21 5.20
CA VAL A 180 3.60 16.33 4.13
C VAL A 180 3.89 15.35 2.99
N GLY A 181 5.15 15.23 2.58
CA GLY A 181 5.55 14.35 1.49
C GLY A 181 5.24 12.89 1.79
N SER A 182 5.67 12.39 2.96
CA SER A 182 5.45 11.01 3.39
C SER A 182 4.00 10.69 3.76
N LYS A 183 3.25 11.66 4.29
CA LYS A 183 1.89 11.43 4.83
C LYS A 183 0.76 11.76 3.86
N ILE A 184 0.98 12.65 2.90
CA ILE A 184 -0.06 13.12 1.95
C ILE A 184 0.34 12.78 0.52
N VAL A 185 1.45 13.35 0.03
CA VAL A 185 1.78 13.33 -1.41
C VAL A 185 2.12 11.91 -1.87
N ILE A 186 3.02 11.21 -1.16
CA ILE A 186 3.40 9.83 -1.50
C ILE A 186 2.18 8.89 -1.49
N PRO A 187 1.34 8.85 -0.42
CA PRO A 187 0.12 8.06 -0.43
C PRO A 187 -0.82 8.39 -1.59
N TYR A 188 -0.98 9.68 -1.92
CA TYR A 188 -1.81 10.11 -3.06
C TYR A 188 -1.28 9.57 -4.40
N LEU A 189 0.02 9.74 -4.66
CA LEU A 189 0.67 9.23 -5.88
C LEU A 189 0.56 7.71 -5.99
N ARG A 190 0.78 6.96 -4.90
CA ARG A 190 0.67 5.50 -4.90
C ARG A 190 -0.76 5.03 -5.15
N ARG A 191 -1.79 5.69 -4.59
CA ARG A 191 -3.20 5.39 -4.86
C ARG A 191 -3.54 5.52 -6.35
N LYS A 192 -2.94 6.51 -7.03
CA LYS A 192 -3.05 6.68 -8.49
C LYS A 192 -2.25 5.66 -9.31
N GLY A 193 -1.48 4.78 -8.66
CA GLY A 193 -0.60 3.82 -9.34
C GLY A 193 0.66 4.45 -9.92
N ILE A 194 1.00 5.67 -9.50
CA ILE A 194 2.20 6.36 -9.94
C ILE A 194 3.37 5.81 -9.14
N ASN A 195 4.38 5.30 -9.86
CA ASN A 195 5.62 4.77 -9.28
C ASN A 195 6.86 5.52 -9.78
N LYS A 196 6.65 6.50 -10.67
CA LYS A 196 7.68 7.25 -11.37
C LYS A 196 7.16 8.66 -11.66
N ILE A 197 8.02 9.65 -11.41
CA ILE A 197 7.79 11.05 -11.77
C ILE A 197 8.74 11.39 -12.91
N ASN A 198 8.22 11.87 -14.02
CA ASN A 198 9.02 12.20 -15.19
C ASN A 198 9.66 13.58 -15.05
N LEU A 199 8.93 14.53 -14.48
CA LEU A 199 9.41 15.87 -14.21
C LEU A 199 8.93 16.31 -12.84
N LEU A 200 9.87 16.71 -12.00
CA LEU A 200 9.59 17.31 -10.70
C LEU A 200 10.02 18.78 -10.79
N VAL A 201 9.10 19.70 -10.53
CA VAL A 201 9.31 21.14 -10.63
C VAL A 201 9.23 21.74 -9.23
N LEU A 202 10.26 22.47 -8.81
CA LEU A 202 10.24 23.34 -7.65
C LEU A 202 10.12 24.79 -8.14
N THR A 203 9.02 25.45 -7.79
CA THR A 203 8.75 26.82 -8.25
C THR A 203 9.68 27.83 -7.60
N HIS A 204 9.96 27.65 -6.31
CA HIS A 204 10.91 28.43 -5.52
C HIS A 204 11.27 27.68 -4.23
N PRO A 205 12.44 27.94 -3.60
CA PRO A 205 12.99 27.08 -2.55
C PRO A 205 12.46 27.39 -1.14
N HIS A 206 11.22 27.84 -1.00
CA HIS A 206 10.60 27.99 0.32
C HIS A 206 10.20 26.64 0.91
N LEU A 207 10.24 26.52 2.24
CA LEU A 207 9.99 25.26 2.95
C LEU A 207 8.57 24.71 2.70
N ASP A 208 7.58 25.59 2.56
CA ASP A 208 6.19 25.23 2.23
C ASP A 208 6.01 24.72 0.79
N HIS A 209 7.05 24.71 -0.05
CA HIS A 209 7.02 24.09 -1.38
C HIS A 209 8.03 22.93 -1.51
N LEU A 210 9.20 23.06 -0.88
CA LEU A 210 10.33 22.11 -0.98
C LEU A 210 10.19 20.89 -0.06
N GLU A 211 9.70 21.08 1.17
CA GLU A 211 9.80 20.06 2.23
C GLU A 211 9.13 18.75 1.82
N GLY A 212 7.92 18.82 1.25
CA GLY A 212 7.18 17.65 0.79
C GLY A 212 7.82 16.93 -0.40
N LEU A 213 8.76 17.55 -1.12
CA LEU A 213 9.48 16.92 -2.23
C LEU A 213 10.65 16.02 -1.75
N LEU A 214 11.20 16.26 -0.56
CA LEU A 214 12.36 15.51 -0.06
C LEU A 214 12.07 14.00 0.14
N PRO A 215 10.95 13.57 0.74
CA PRO A 215 10.58 12.15 0.80
C PRO A 215 10.35 11.56 -0.59
N ILE A 216 9.80 12.34 -1.52
CA ILE A 216 9.47 11.89 -2.88
C ILE A 216 10.75 11.54 -3.63
N LEU A 217 11.78 12.40 -3.56
CA LEU A 217 13.10 12.13 -4.15
C LEU A 217 13.78 10.88 -3.55
N ARG A 218 13.45 10.50 -2.32
CA ARG A 218 13.97 9.28 -1.67
C ARG A 218 13.21 8.02 -2.08
N GLU A 219 11.90 8.11 -2.34
CA GLU A 219 11.03 6.94 -2.56
C GLU A 219 10.62 6.70 -4.02
N PHE A 220 10.71 7.70 -4.88
CA PHE A 220 10.29 7.64 -6.27
C PHE A 220 11.47 7.75 -7.22
N LYS A 221 11.37 7.04 -8.34
CA LYS A 221 12.24 7.33 -9.48
C LYS A 221 11.80 8.64 -10.10
N VAL A 222 12.67 9.63 -10.05
CA VAL A 222 12.49 10.95 -10.69
C VAL A 222 13.48 11.06 -11.86
N ASP A 223 12.98 11.30 -13.08
CA ASP A 223 13.86 11.39 -14.26
C ASP A 223 14.55 12.75 -14.37
N MET A 224 13.83 13.84 -14.06
CA MET A 224 14.32 15.21 -14.17
C MET A 224 13.76 16.07 -13.05
N VAL A 225 14.61 16.92 -12.47
CA VAL A 225 14.23 17.97 -11.52
C VAL A 225 14.50 19.33 -12.17
N LEU A 226 13.51 20.21 -12.15
CA LEU A 226 13.62 21.60 -12.56
C LEU A 226 13.41 22.48 -11.33
N ASP A 227 14.35 23.36 -11.06
CA ASP A 227 14.28 24.33 -9.97
C ASP A 227 14.59 25.73 -10.50
N SER A 228 14.03 26.72 -9.83
CA SER A 228 14.20 28.16 -10.01
C SER A 228 15.66 28.65 -10.01
N ARG A 229 16.60 27.87 -9.44
CA ARG A 229 18.00 28.27 -9.19
C ARG A 229 18.14 29.48 -8.27
N VAL A 230 17.07 29.86 -7.57
CA VAL A 230 17.09 30.89 -6.56
C VAL A 230 17.77 30.31 -5.31
N ILE A 231 18.64 31.09 -4.68
CA ILE A 231 19.24 30.74 -3.39
C ILE A 231 18.42 31.47 -2.33
N CYS A 232 17.70 30.75 -1.48
CA CYS A 232 17.07 31.33 -0.30
C CYS A 232 18.03 31.26 0.89
N ASP A 233 18.17 32.38 1.60
CA ASP A 233 18.76 32.37 2.93
C ASP A 233 17.79 31.65 3.87
N ILE A 234 18.29 30.61 4.54
CA ILE A 234 17.52 29.69 5.41
C ILE A 234 17.13 30.37 6.75
N SER A 235 17.06 31.70 6.77
CA SER A 235 16.80 32.54 7.94
C SER A 235 15.39 33.12 8.01
N GLU A 236 14.57 32.89 6.98
CA GLU A 236 13.15 33.27 6.91
C GLU A 236 12.24 32.04 6.83
#